data_AF-A0A0C2FV15-F1
#
_entry.id   AF-A0A0C2FV15-F1
#
_cell.length_a   1.000
_cell.length_b   1.000
_cell.length_c   1.000
_cell.angle_alpha   90.00
_cell.angle_beta   90.00
_cell.angle_gamma   90.00
#
_symmetry.space_group_name_H-M   'P 1'
#
loop_
_entity.id
_entity.type
_entity.pdbx_description
1 polymer ?
#
loop_
_entity_poly.entity_id
_entity_poly.type
_entity_poly.pdbx_seq_one_letter_code
_entity_poly.pdbx_strand_id
1 'polypeptide(L)'
;ESGGLRAASFSLFGELGARVGGESEEFMSHLHANIVAILLHLNDENEDVRKACSTTLNQVHSLFGVGTFSSIIEREMKGGRQPASYPAVQRDLAGVLALSFPDRVNQYALTCSNYFQKFECTYSSKCGTSDRSRAATERSGR
;
A
#
# COMPACT_ATOMS: atom_id res chain seq x y z
N GLU A 1 12.51 -6.07 -5.58
CA GLU A 1 11.43 -6.24 -6.58
C GLU A 1 11.59 -5.18 -7.67
N SER A 2 11.28 -5.50 -8.93
CA SER A 2 11.41 -4.54 -10.03
C SER A 2 10.31 -3.47 -9.95
N GLY A 3 10.67 -2.19 -10.05
CA GLY A 3 9.69 -1.09 -10.08
C GLY A 3 8.69 -1.22 -11.24
N GLY A 4 9.11 -1.77 -12.39
CA GLY A 4 8.22 -2.02 -13.52
C GLY A 4 7.14 -3.07 -13.22
N LEU A 5 7.48 -4.11 -12.46
CA LEU A 5 6.51 -5.13 -12.02
C LEU A 5 5.49 -4.53 -11.04
N ARG A 6 5.94 -3.70 -10.10
CA ARG A 6 5.03 -2.98 -9.18
C ARG A 6 4.08 -2.07 -9.95
N ALA A 7 4.62 -1.24 -10.86
CA ALA A 7 3.82 -0.32 -11.65
C ALA A 7 2.76 -1.05 -12.49
N ALA A 8 3.17 -2.09 -13.23
CA ALA A 8 2.25 -2.90 -14.03
C ALA A 8 1.15 -3.56 -13.18
N SER A 9 1.49 -4.03 -11.98
CA SER A 9 0.54 -4.66 -11.06
C SER A 9 -0.54 -3.67 -10.58
N PHE A 10 -0.16 -2.44 -10.21
CA PHE A 10 -1.12 -1.41 -9.82
C PHE A 10 -1.99 -0.96 -11.00
N SER A 11 -1.40 -0.78 -12.18
CA SER A 11 -2.17 -0.45 -13.39
C SER A 11 -3.21 -1.52 -13.71
N LEU A 12 -2.83 -2.80 -13.70
CA LEU A 12 -3.76 -3.91 -13.89
C LEU A 12 -4.88 -3.91 -12.83
N PHE A 13 -4.53 -3.70 -11.57
CA PHE A 13 -5.50 -3.68 -10.48
C PHE A 13 -6.55 -2.56 -10.67
N GLY A 14 -6.11 -1.36 -11.04
CA GLY A 14 -7.00 -0.23 -11.32
C GLY A 14 -7.87 -0.45 -12.56
N GLU A 15 -7.28 -1.02 -13.60
CA GLU A 15 -7.99 -1.38 -14.83
C GLU A 15 -9.06 -2.45 -14.64
N LEU A 16 -8.82 -3.42 -13.74
CA LEU A 16 -9.84 -4.38 -13.33
C LEU A 16 -10.95 -3.68 -12.56
N GLY A 17 -10.62 -2.84 -11.58
CA GLY A 17 -11.61 -2.10 -10.81
C GLY A 17 -12.51 -1.22 -11.65
N ALA A 18 -11.95 -0.51 -12.62
CA ALA A 18 -12.72 0.33 -13.55
C ALA A 18 -13.73 -0.46 -14.39
N ARG A 19 -13.46 -1.75 -14.67
CA ARG A 19 -14.29 -2.57 -15.56
C ARG A 19 -15.30 -3.44 -14.81
N VAL A 20 -14.89 -4.06 -13.70
CA VAL A 20 -15.70 -5.06 -12.99
C VAL A 20 -16.00 -4.70 -11.54
N GLY A 21 -15.37 -3.64 -11.01
CA GLY A 21 -15.40 -3.34 -9.58
C GLY A 21 -16.77 -2.95 -9.04
N GLY A 22 -17.65 -2.38 -9.87
CA GLY A 22 -19.01 -2.02 -9.46
C GLY A 22 -19.96 -3.22 -9.32
N GLU A 23 -19.61 -4.37 -9.88
CA GLU A 23 -20.47 -5.56 -9.96
C GLU A 23 -19.91 -6.76 -9.18
N SER A 24 -18.66 -6.67 -8.66
CA SER A 24 -17.99 -7.76 -7.93
C SER A 24 -17.73 -7.40 -6.47
N GLU A 25 -18.41 -8.12 -5.57
CA GLU A 25 -18.17 -8.04 -4.13
C GLU A 25 -16.76 -8.53 -3.76
N GLU A 26 -16.23 -9.54 -4.47
CA GLU A 26 -14.86 -10.01 -4.27
C GLU A 26 -13.84 -8.91 -4.60
N PHE A 27 -14.04 -8.18 -5.70
CA PHE A 27 -13.18 -7.05 -6.05
C PHE A 27 -13.23 -5.98 -4.97
N MET A 28 -14.41 -5.66 -4.42
CA MET A 28 -14.54 -4.69 -3.34
C MET A 28 -13.78 -5.11 -2.08
N SER A 29 -13.82 -6.39 -1.72
CA SER A 29 -13.00 -6.95 -0.62
C SER A 29 -11.50 -6.77 -0.90
N HIS A 30 -11.06 -7.06 -2.13
CA HIS A 30 -9.67 -6.86 -2.54
C HIS A 30 -9.27 -5.39 -2.60
N LEU A 31 -10.15 -4.49 -2.99
CA LEU A 31 -9.92 -3.05 -3.00
C LEU A 31 -9.64 -2.55 -1.59
N HIS A 32 -10.46 -2.94 -0.62
CA HIS A 32 -10.20 -2.63 0.80
C HIS A 32 -8.91 -3.27 1.32
N ALA A 33 -8.58 -4.50 0.91
CA ALA A 33 -7.35 -5.16 1.34
C ALA A 33 -6.10 -4.44 0.79
N ASN A 34 -6.17 -3.81 -0.38
CA ASN A 34 -5.04 -3.20 -1.07
C ASN A 34 -4.97 -1.67 -0.94
N ILE A 35 -6.01 -0.99 -0.46
CA ILE A 35 -6.05 0.48 -0.45
C ILE A 35 -4.88 1.09 0.32
N VAL A 36 -4.51 0.51 1.47
CA VAL A 36 -3.37 0.98 2.26
C VAL A 36 -2.07 0.82 1.48
N ALA A 37 -1.88 -0.30 0.78
CA ALA A 37 -0.70 -0.50 -0.05
C ALA A 37 -0.64 0.53 -1.19
N ILE A 38 -1.76 0.79 -1.88
CA ILE A 38 -1.83 1.80 -2.95
C ILE A 38 -1.45 3.19 -2.40
N LEU A 39 -1.98 3.56 -1.23
CA LEU A 39 -1.66 4.84 -0.59
C LEU A 39 -0.19 4.93 -0.19
N LEU A 40 0.42 3.87 0.33
CA LEU A 40 1.84 3.89 0.70
C LEU A 40 2.76 4.05 -0.53
N HIS A 41 2.39 3.43 -1.66
CA HIS A 41 3.17 3.49 -2.90
C HIS A 41 2.98 4.79 -3.70
N LEU A 42 2.11 5.71 -3.26
CA LEU A 42 2.12 7.10 -3.77
C LEU A 42 3.43 7.83 -3.47
N ASN A 43 4.24 7.33 -2.52
CA ASN A 43 5.57 7.82 -2.19
C ASN A 43 6.67 6.79 -2.51
N ASP A 44 6.47 5.92 -3.49
CA ASP A 44 7.49 4.97 -3.95
C ASP A 44 8.69 5.71 -4.58
N GLU A 45 9.87 5.13 -4.45
CA GLU A 45 11.13 5.63 -5.05
C GLU A 45 11.04 5.71 -6.58
N ASN A 46 10.30 4.80 -7.21
CA ASN A 46 10.10 4.73 -8.64
C ASN A 46 8.89 5.59 -9.07
N GLU A 47 9.13 6.52 -9.99
CA GLU A 47 8.11 7.44 -10.49
C GLU A 47 6.95 6.75 -11.22
N ASP A 48 7.23 5.68 -11.98
CA ASP A 48 6.20 4.93 -12.69
C ASP A 48 5.24 4.26 -11.71
N VAL A 49 5.76 3.81 -10.55
CA VAL A 49 4.94 3.24 -9.49
C VAL A 49 4.03 4.31 -8.88
N ARG A 50 4.58 5.50 -8.56
CA ARG A 50 3.77 6.61 -8.04
C ARG A 50 2.65 7.01 -9.00
N LYS A 51 2.98 7.11 -10.30
CA LYS A 51 2.01 7.41 -11.36
C LYS A 51 0.95 6.31 -11.47
N ALA A 52 1.36 5.04 -11.48
CA ALA A 52 0.43 3.91 -11.51
C ALA A 52 -0.55 3.95 -10.34
N CYS A 53 -0.08 4.15 -9.10
CA CYS A 53 -0.96 4.26 -7.93
C CYS A 53 -1.92 5.45 -8.01
N SER A 54 -1.46 6.60 -8.50
CA SER A 54 -2.35 7.76 -8.70
C SER A 54 -3.43 7.47 -9.75
N THR A 55 -3.06 6.86 -10.88
CA THR A 55 -4.02 6.43 -11.90
C THR A 55 -5.00 5.40 -11.36
N THR A 56 -4.52 4.38 -10.62
CA THR A 56 -5.37 3.38 -9.97
C THR A 56 -6.41 4.03 -9.07
N LEU A 57 -6.02 5.00 -8.24
CA LEU A 57 -6.95 5.73 -7.38
C LEU A 57 -8.02 6.49 -8.17
N ASN A 58 -7.63 7.14 -9.27
CA ASN A 58 -8.58 7.81 -10.17
C ASN A 58 -9.58 6.84 -10.83
N GLN A 59 -9.21 5.57 -10.97
CA GLN A 59 -10.07 4.54 -11.59
C GLN A 59 -11.05 3.92 -10.59
N VAL A 60 -10.69 3.87 -9.30
CA VAL A 60 -11.44 3.09 -8.30
C VAL A 60 -12.08 3.93 -7.19
N HIS A 61 -11.79 5.23 -7.09
CA HIS A 61 -12.26 6.05 -5.95
C HIS A 61 -13.78 6.08 -5.78
N SER A 62 -14.53 6.07 -6.89
CA SER A 62 -15.99 6.08 -6.89
C SER A 62 -16.59 4.79 -6.31
N LEU A 63 -15.86 3.67 -6.39
CA LEU A 63 -16.31 2.36 -5.90
C LEU A 63 -16.47 2.33 -4.38
N PHE A 64 -15.75 3.19 -3.64
CA PHE A 64 -15.91 3.29 -2.19
C PHE A 64 -17.27 3.87 -1.77
N GLY A 65 -17.99 4.56 -2.67
CA GLY A 65 -19.27 5.21 -2.32
C GLY A 65 -19.12 6.36 -1.32
N VAL A 66 -17.90 6.84 -1.07
CA VAL A 66 -17.61 7.93 -0.13
C VAL A 66 -17.26 9.20 -0.90
N GLY A 67 -18.18 10.16 -0.90
CA GLY A 67 -18.04 11.41 -1.66
C GLY A 67 -16.79 12.20 -1.29
N THR A 68 -16.49 12.33 0.01
CA THR A 68 -15.29 13.04 0.50
C THR A 68 -13.99 12.38 0.03
N PHE A 69 -13.94 11.05 -0.02
CA PHE A 69 -12.80 10.29 -0.55
C PHE A 69 -12.58 10.64 -2.01
N SER A 70 -13.64 10.55 -2.82
CA SER A 70 -13.61 10.89 -4.26
C SER A 70 -13.17 12.33 -4.49
N SER A 71 -13.70 13.29 -3.73
CA SER A 71 -13.32 14.70 -3.87
C SER A 71 -11.84 14.96 -3.59
N ILE A 72 -11.23 14.27 -2.63
CA ILE A 72 -9.79 14.41 -2.36
C ILE A 72 -8.98 13.85 -3.54
N ILE A 73 -9.34 12.67 -4.05
CA ILE A 73 -8.64 12.05 -5.20
C ILE A 73 -8.74 12.96 -6.43
N GLU A 74 -9.93 13.43 -6.77
CA GLU A 74 -10.14 14.34 -7.90
C GLU A 74 -9.40 15.67 -7.71
N ARG A 75 -9.42 16.25 -6.51
CA ARG A 75 -8.71 17.50 -6.26
C ARG A 75 -7.21 17.33 -6.42
N GLU A 76 -6.63 16.30 -5.83
CA GLU A 76 -5.17 16.16 -5.70
C GLU A 76 -4.53 15.43 -6.88
N MET A 77 -5.25 14.49 -7.48
CA MET A 77 -4.67 13.47 -8.36
C MET A 77 -5.40 13.32 -9.70
N LYS A 78 -6.36 14.19 -10.05
CA LYS A 78 -7.09 14.11 -11.34
C LYS A 78 -6.19 13.83 -12.54
N GLY A 79 -6.58 12.83 -13.32
CA GLY A 79 -5.84 12.41 -14.52
C GLY A 79 -4.56 11.62 -14.22
N GLY A 80 -4.41 11.08 -13.00
CA GLY A 80 -3.24 10.31 -12.60
C GLY A 80 -2.00 11.15 -12.28
N ARG A 81 -2.17 12.45 -12.05
CA ARG A 81 -1.06 13.33 -11.61
C ARG A 81 -0.65 12.97 -10.18
N GLN A 82 0.60 13.22 -9.83
CA GLN A 82 1.06 13.00 -8.46
C GLN A 82 0.49 14.08 -7.52
N PRO A 83 0.18 13.74 -6.26
CA PRO A 83 -0.29 14.71 -5.28
C PRO A 83 0.80 15.74 -4.98
N ALA A 84 0.42 16.99 -4.74
CA ALA A 84 1.38 18.05 -4.42
C ALA A 84 2.08 17.84 -3.07
N SER A 85 1.38 17.22 -2.12
CA SER A 85 1.91 16.85 -0.81
C SER A 85 1.41 15.49 -0.40
N TYR A 86 2.27 14.47 -0.53
CA TYR A 86 1.96 13.12 -0.11
C TYR A 86 1.52 13.02 1.36
N PRO A 87 2.22 13.61 2.36
CA PRO A 87 1.81 13.49 3.76
C PRO A 87 0.45 14.12 4.07
N ALA A 88 0.07 15.18 3.34
CA ALA A 88 -1.25 15.79 3.49
C ALA A 88 -2.34 14.87 2.94
N VAL A 89 -2.16 14.36 1.71
CA VAL A 89 -3.10 13.43 1.08
C VAL A 89 -3.25 12.13 1.88
N GLN A 90 -2.15 11.57 2.37
CA GLN A 90 -2.18 10.36 3.18
C GLN A 90 -2.98 10.57 4.47
N ARG A 91 -2.78 11.70 5.17
CA ARG A 91 -3.53 12.03 6.39
C ARG A 91 -5.02 12.16 6.12
N ASP A 92 -5.39 12.92 5.10
CA ASP A 92 -6.79 13.19 4.77
C ASP A 92 -7.51 11.90 4.36
N LEU A 93 -6.91 11.10 3.47
CA LEU A 93 -7.50 9.85 3.01
C LEU A 93 -7.54 8.79 4.11
N ALA A 94 -6.52 8.69 4.97
CA ALA A 94 -6.54 7.78 6.12
C ALA A 94 -7.66 8.17 7.10
N GLY A 95 -7.86 9.46 7.35
CA GLY A 95 -8.96 9.96 8.17
C GLY A 95 -10.32 9.59 7.59
N VAL A 96 -10.52 9.81 6.28
CA VAL A 96 -11.77 9.43 5.60
C VAL A 96 -12.01 7.92 5.66
N LEU A 97 -11.00 7.08 5.39
CA LEU A 97 -11.14 5.62 5.44
C LEU A 97 -11.50 5.13 6.84
N ALA A 98 -10.91 5.69 7.89
CA ALA A 98 -11.20 5.31 9.27
C ALA A 98 -12.63 5.70 9.69
N LEU A 99 -13.10 6.88 9.27
CA LEU A 99 -14.44 7.36 9.58
C LEU A 99 -15.53 6.66 8.77
N SER A 100 -15.27 6.34 7.50
CA SER A 100 -16.25 5.70 6.62
C SER A 100 -16.30 4.19 6.75
N PHE A 101 -15.20 3.54 7.18
CA PHE A 101 -15.10 2.09 7.31
C PHE A 101 -14.50 1.67 8.67
N PRO A 102 -15.17 1.99 9.79
CA PRO A 102 -14.63 1.74 11.14
C PRO A 102 -14.33 0.25 11.38
N ASP A 103 -15.15 -0.66 10.85
CA ASP A 103 -14.96 -2.11 10.98
C ASP A 103 -13.68 -2.62 10.31
N ARG A 104 -13.12 -1.84 9.37
CA ARG A 104 -11.91 -2.19 8.62
C ARG A 104 -10.64 -1.53 9.17
N VAL A 105 -10.74 -0.67 10.17
CA VAL A 105 -9.58 0.06 10.72
C VAL A 105 -8.47 -0.90 11.18
N ASN A 106 -8.83 -2.00 11.85
CA ASN A 106 -7.87 -3.01 12.28
C ASN A 106 -7.17 -3.68 11.09
N GLN A 107 -7.92 -3.98 10.02
CA GLN A 107 -7.36 -4.53 8.79
C GLN A 107 -6.38 -3.53 8.14
N TYR A 108 -6.75 -2.26 8.06
CA TYR A 108 -5.88 -1.22 7.50
C TYR A 108 -4.60 -1.03 8.30
N ALA A 109 -4.71 -0.97 9.64
CA ALA A 109 -3.57 -0.84 10.54
C ALA A 109 -2.61 -2.03 10.43
N LEU A 110 -3.15 -3.25 10.32
CA LEU A 110 -2.36 -4.46 10.11
C LEU A 110 -1.63 -4.44 8.76
N THR A 111 -2.32 -4.10 7.66
CA THR A 111 -1.68 -3.97 6.33
C THR A 111 -0.57 -2.93 6.33
N CYS A 112 -0.79 -1.80 7.00
CA CYS A 112 0.23 -0.75 7.16
C CYS A 112 1.45 -1.27 7.95
N SER A 113 1.22 -1.94 9.08
CA SER A 113 2.29 -2.50 9.92
C SER A 113 3.10 -3.56 9.17
N ASN A 114 2.42 -4.46 8.46
CA ASN A 114 3.05 -5.51 7.65
C ASN A 114 3.90 -4.94 6.52
N TYR A 115 3.51 -3.80 5.94
CA TYR A 115 4.33 -3.12 4.94
C TYR A 115 5.68 -2.75 5.54
N PHE A 116 5.69 -1.99 6.64
CA PHE A 116 6.94 -1.54 7.28
C PHE A 116 7.80 -2.66 7.87
N GLN A 117 7.20 -3.72 8.42
CA GLN A 117 7.95 -4.91 8.85
C GLN A 117 8.75 -5.55 7.71
N LYS A 118 8.22 -5.54 6.48
CA LYS A 118 8.98 -6.01 5.31
C LYS A 118 10.14 -5.08 4.97
N PHE A 119 10.02 -3.78 5.19
CA PHE A 119 11.16 -2.85 5.06
C PHE A 119 12.23 -3.14 6.11
N GLU A 120 11.84 -3.34 7.37
CA GLU A 120 12.79 -3.66 8.45
C GLU A 120 13.51 -4.99 8.23
N CYS A 121 12.80 -6.04 7.80
CA CYS A 121 13.40 -7.34 7.50
C CYS A 121 14.37 -7.29 6.31
N THR A 122 14.09 -6.45 5.31
CA THR A 122 14.99 -6.21 4.16
C THR A 122 16.28 -5.48 4.59
N TYR A 123 16.21 -4.67 5.65
CA TYR A 123 17.40 -4.00 6.22
C TYR A 123 18.16 -4.90 7.20
N SER A 124 17.45 -5.71 7.99
CA SER A 124 18.06 -6.68 8.93
C SER A 124 18.83 -7.79 8.21
N SER A 125 18.35 -8.26 7.05
CA SER A 125 19.07 -9.24 6.23
C SER A 125 20.34 -8.69 5.55
N LYS A 126 20.57 -7.36 5.57
CA LYS A 126 21.86 -6.74 5.22
C LYS A 126 22.79 -6.51 6.42
N CYS A 127 22.31 -6.70 7.65
CA CYS A 127 23.09 -6.56 8.88
C CYS A 127 23.19 -7.92 9.61
N GLY A 128 23.76 -8.91 8.94
CA GLY A 128 23.79 -10.30 9.40
C GLY A 128 25.04 -11.07 9.00
N THR A 129 26.22 -10.45 9.05
CA THR A 129 27.49 -11.19 9.15
C THR A 129 28.39 -10.56 10.22
N SER A 130 28.14 -10.91 11.49
CA SER A 130 29.22 -11.06 12.47
C SER A 130 28.71 -11.89 13.65
N ASP A 131 29.39 -13.01 13.86
CA ASP A 131 29.49 -13.78 15.10
C ASP A 131 28.24 -14.43 15.72
N ARG A 132 27.86 -15.57 15.14
CA ARG A 132 27.59 -16.77 15.94
C ARG A 132 28.71 -17.78 15.74
N SER A 133 29.81 -17.62 16.45
CA SER A 133 30.84 -18.65 16.61
C SER A 133 31.49 -18.54 17.99
N ARG A 134 30.72 -18.86 19.05
CA ARG A 134 31.27 -19.22 20.37
C ARG A 134 30.19 -19.77 21.32
N ALA A 135 29.72 -20.98 21.05
CA ALA A 135 29.00 -21.79 22.05
C ALA A 135 28.94 -23.26 21.62
N ALA A 136 30.11 -23.90 21.42
CA ALA A 136 30.15 -25.35 21.20
C ALA A 136 31.56 -25.93 21.46
N THR A 137 32.11 -25.76 22.66
CA THR A 137 33.12 -26.70 23.19
C THR A 137 33.08 -26.60 24.71
N GLU A 138 33.21 -27.74 25.40
CA GLU A 138 33.21 -27.93 26.86
C GLU A 138 31.88 -28.32 27.51
N ARG A 139 31.33 -29.46 27.07
CA ARG A 139 30.67 -30.43 27.96
C ARG A 139 30.93 -31.84 27.44
N SER A 140 32.16 -32.33 27.61
CA SER A 140 32.50 -33.76 27.58
C SER A 140 33.90 -33.97 28.17
N GLY A 141 34.03 -34.90 29.13
CA GLY A 141 35.23 -35.19 29.94
C GLY A 141 34.94 -34.83 31.40
N ARG A 142 34.63 -35.74 32.34
CA ARG A 142 35.39 -36.93 32.75
C ARG A 142 36.88 -36.66 32.87
#